data_AF-A0A7J8C4Y9-F1
#
_entry.id   AF-A0A7J8C4Y9-F1
#
_cell.length_a   1.000
_cell.length_b   1.000
_cell.length_c   1.000
_cell.angle_alpha   90.00
_cell.angle_beta   90.00
_cell.angle_gamma   90.00
#
_symmetry.space_group_name_H-M   'P 1'
#
loop_
_entity.id
_entity.type
_entity.pdbx_description
1 polymer ?
#
loop_
_entity_poly.entity_id
_entity_poly.type
_entity_poly.pdbx_seq_one_letter_code
_entity_poly.pdbx_strand_id
1 'polypeptide(L)'
;MCLYAYPSFSDSKTGQTASKRRKGAKNSATAAKVALMKLKMHADGDQSLPQTERIYFQVFLPKGSKEKSKPMFFCHRWSVGKAVDFAAASASLKNDNNKFAAKKLRLCHVTSGQALPLDHTLESWMAKEACPLHSGGNVILEYLSDDEQFLQDVDSYFE
;
A
#
# COMPACT_ATOMS: atom_id res chain seq x y z
N MET A 1 -40.26 -2.79 -45.53
CA MET A 1 -39.32 -3.84 -45.09
C MET A 1 -38.95 -3.59 -43.63
N CYS A 2 -39.60 -4.37 -42.74
CA CYS A 2 -39.24 -4.86 -41.39
C CYS A 2 -38.36 -3.93 -40.53
N LEU A 3 -38.81 -3.21 -39.48
CA LEU A 3 -39.72 -3.54 -38.35
C LEU A 3 -39.46 -4.93 -37.75
N TYR A 4 -38.68 -4.97 -36.66
CA TYR A 4 -38.73 -6.06 -35.68
C TYR A 4 -39.08 -5.47 -34.31
N ALA A 5 -40.29 -5.82 -33.87
CA ALA A 5 -40.84 -5.58 -32.56
C ALA A 5 -40.63 -6.81 -31.66
N TYR A 6 -40.26 -6.54 -30.41
CA TYR A 6 -40.48 -7.21 -29.11
C TYR A 6 -40.65 -8.75 -29.01
N PRO A 7 -40.20 -9.31 -27.86
CA PRO A 7 -41.18 -9.58 -26.81
C PRO A 7 -40.79 -9.05 -25.43
N SER A 8 -41.78 -8.41 -24.78
CA SER A 8 -41.87 -8.22 -23.33
C SER A 8 -42.03 -9.58 -22.64
N PHE A 9 -41.32 -9.82 -21.54
CA PHE A 9 -41.53 -10.98 -20.67
C PHE A 9 -41.91 -10.53 -19.26
N SER A 10 -42.99 -11.13 -18.76
CA SER A 10 -43.70 -10.82 -17.51
C SER A 10 -43.01 -11.28 -16.22
N ASP A 11 -43.36 -10.54 -15.16
CA ASP A 11 -43.28 -10.77 -13.71
C ASP A 11 -42.93 -12.18 -13.18
N SER A 12 -41.96 -12.25 -12.25
CA SER A 12 -41.99 -13.21 -11.15
C SER A 12 -41.15 -12.76 -9.93
N LYS A 13 -41.90 -12.27 -8.95
CA LYS A 13 -41.61 -12.07 -7.53
C LYS A 13 -40.72 -13.17 -6.90
N THR A 14 -39.56 -12.80 -6.36
CA THR A 14 -38.86 -13.61 -5.34
C THR A 14 -38.23 -12.73 -4.24
N GLY A 15 -38.80 -12.86 -3.04
CA GLY A 15 -38.06 -13.02 -1.78
C GLY A 15 -37.11 -11.91 -1.34
N GLN A 16 -37.61 -11.03 -0.47
CA GLN A 16 -36.79 -10.32 0.50
C GLN A 16 -35.85 -11.28 1.24
N THR A 17 -34.56 -11.06 1.15
CA THR A 17 -33.65 -11.31 2.28
C THR A 17 -32.89 -10.03 2.55
N ALA A 18 -33.54 -9.13 3.29
CA ALA A 18 -32.89 -8.02 3.96
C ALA A 18 -31.95 -8.60 5.04
N SER A 19 -30.75 -9.04 4.64
CA SER A 19 -29.67 -9.25 5.59
C SER A 19 -29.26 -7.87 6.10
N LYS A 20 -29.68 -7.59 7.33
CA LYS A 20 -29.37 -6.38 8.08
C LYS A 20 -27.87 -6.10 7.99
N ARG A 21 -27.56 -5.14 7.13
CA ARG A 21 -26.41 -4.23 7.16
C ARG A 21 -26.01 -4.00 8.63
N ARG A 22 -24.99 -4.72 9.13
CA ARG A 22 -24.30 -4.32 10.36
C ARG A 22 -23.45 -3.11 10.02
N LYS A 23 -24.12 -1.95 9.87
CA LYS A 23 -23.49 -0.63 9.75
C LYS A 23 -22.94 -0.26 11.13
N GLY A 24 -21.88 -0.95 11.55
CA GLY A 24 -21.04 -0.54 12.67
C GLY A 24 -20.10 0.56 12.23
N ALA A 25 -20.62 1.73 11.86
CA ALA A 25 -19.82 2.88 11.48
C ALA A 25 -20.17 4.06 12.39
N LYS A 26 -19.65 4.05 13.62
CA LYS A 26 -19.57 5.23 14.49
C LYS A 26 -18.32 5.16 15.37
N ASN A 27 -17.16 5.17 14.73
CA ASN A 27 -15.92 5.84 15.17
C ASN A 27 -14.73 5.37 14.33
N SER A 28 -14.81 5.50 13.00
CA SER A 28 -13.69 5.22 12.08
C SER A 28 -12.45 6.04 12.44
N ALA A 29 -12.63 7.27 12.93
CA ALA A 29 -11.55 8.11 13.43
C ALA A 29 -10.83 7.47 14.64
N THR A 30 -11.56 6.90 15.58
CA THR A 30 -10.97 6.17 16.72
C THR A 30 -10.26 4.91 16.25
N ALA A 31 -10.86 4.16 15.32
CA ALA A 31 -10.24 2.98 14.74
C ALA A 31 -8.92 3.31 14.03
N ALA A 32 -8.90 4.38 13.22
CA ALA A 32 -7.70 4.87 12.53
C ALA A 32 -6.62 5.33 13.53
N LYS A 33 -7.02 6.04 14.60
CA LYS A 33 -6.09 6.46 15.65
C LYS A 33 -5.50 5.27 16.41
N VAL A 34 -6.31 4.28 16.74
CA VAL A 34 -5.85 3.04 17.39
C VAL A 34 -4.94 2.24 16.46
N ALA A 35 -5.26 2.14 15.16
CA ALA A 35 -4.41 1.49 14.17
C ALA A 35 -3.04 2.17 14.08
N LEU A 36 -3.01 3.50 13.98
CA LEU A 36 -1.76 4.28 13.98
C LEU A 36 -0.98 4.09 15.29
N MET A 37 -1.64 4.07 16.45
CA MET A 37 -0.98 3.81 17.74
C MET A 37 -0.33 2.42 17.75
N LYS A 38 -1.07 1.38 17.37
CA LYS A 38 -0.54 0.01 17.28
C LYS A 38 0.66 -0.07 16.34
N LEU A 39 0.55 0.58 15.18
CA LEU A 39 1.62 0.64 14.21
C LEU A 39 2.86 1.31 14.79
N LYS A 40 2.71 2.48 15.43
CA LYS A 40 3.83 3.20 16.07
C LYS A 40 4.49 2.41 17.21
N MET A 41 3.73 1.61 17.96
CA MET A 41 4.28 0.79 19.05
C MET A 41 5.20 -0.33 18.55
N HIS A 42 4.93 -0.86 17.36
CA HIS A 42 5.68 -1.99 16.80
C HIS A 42 6.63 -1.59 15.67
N ALA A 43 6.57 -0.34 15.20
CA ALA A 43 7.33 0.10 14.05
C ALA A 43 8.84 0.09 14.31
N ASP A 44 9.55 -0.62 13.44
CA ASP A 44 11.01 -0.64 13.41
C ASP A 44 11.55 0.53 12.58
N GLY A 45 12.67 1.11 13.00
CA GLY A 45 13.20 2.32 12.40
C GLY A 45 14.40 2.89 13.16
N ASP A 46 15.06 3.87 12.56
CA ASP A 46 16.19 4.56 13.19
C ASP A 46 15.71 5.41 14.38
N GLN A 47 16.02 4.93 15.59
CA GLN A 47 15.59 5.57 16.83
C GLN A 47 16.23 6.95 17.07
N SER A 48 17.30 7.30 16.35
CA SER A 48 17.91 8.64 16.43
C SER A 48 17.05 9.73 15.77
N LEU A 49 16.10 9.36 14.90
CA LEU A 49 15.24 10.31 14.21
C LEU A 49 14.26 11.00 15.17
N PRO A 50 14.16 12.34 15.16
CA PRO A 50 13.12 13.06 15.92
C PRO A 50 11.72 12.62 15.50
N GLN A 51 10.77 12.58 16.44
CA GLN A 51 9.41 12.11 16.16
C GLN A 51 8.70 12.94 15.07
N THR A 52 9.00 14.23 14.97
CA THR A 52 8.48 15.14 13.94
C THR A 52 8.91 14.75 12.53
N GLU A 53 10.03 14.04 12.39
CA GLU A 53 10.55 13.61 11.10
C GLU A 53 10.07 12.21 10.70
N ARG A 54 9.44 11.47 11.63
CA ARG A 54 9.04 10.08 11.40
C ARG A 54 7.73 10.01 10.63
N ILE A 55 7.77 9.36 9.47
CA ILE A 55 6.58 8.84 8.79
C ILE A 55 6.51 7.33 8.99
N TYR A 56 5.31 6.83 9.29
CA TYR A 56 5.10 5.44 9.65
C TYR A 56 4.28 4.72 8.58
N PHE A 57 4.63 3.48 8.26
CA PHE A 57 3.89 2.66 7.31
C PHE A 57 3.81 1.20 7.75
N GLN A 58 2.73 0.53 7.33
CA GLN A 58 2.73 -0.92 7.28
C GLN A 58 3.37 -1.32 5.94
N VAL A 59 4.58 -1.90 5.99
CA VAL A 59 5.31 -2.30 4.79
C VAL A 59 5.00 -3.76 4.49
N PHE A 60 4.26 -4.00 3.42
CA PHE A 60 4.01 -5.34 2.89
C PHE A 60 5.25 -5.83 2.15
N LEU A 61 5.68 -7.05 2.46
CA LEU A 61 6.93 -7.62 1.95
C LEU A 61 6.67 -8.48 0.71
N PRO A 62 7.67 -8.67 -0.17
CA PRO A 62 7.52 -9.46 -1.39
C PRO A 62 6.92 -10.84 -1.11
N LYS A 63 6.10 -11.35 -2.04
CA LYS A 63 5.51 -12.69 -1.93
C LYS A 63 6.62 -13.75 -1.69
N GLY A 64 6.40 -14.64 -0.72
CA GLY A 64 7.38 -15.65 -0.30
C GLY A 64 8.34 -15.21 0.82
N SER A 65 8.25 -13.96 1.30
CA SER A 65 8.93 -13.52 2.53
C SER A 65 8.43 -14.28 3.76
N LYS A 66 9.29 -14.43 4.77
CA LYS A 66 8.94 -15.12 6.05
C LYS A 66 7.75 -14.47 6.75
N GLU A 67 7.66 -13.15 6.68
CA GLU A 67 6.59 -12.34 7.24
C GLU A 67 5.81 -11.68 6.09
N LYS A 68 4.49 -11.54 6.22
CA LYS A 68 3.66 -10.87 5.20
C LYS A 68 3.90 -9.36 5.15
N SER A 69 4.05 -8.74 6.31
CA SER A 69 4.26 -7.31 6.44
C SER A 69 4.95 -6.97 7.75
N LYS A 70 5.62 -5.82 7.79
CA LYS A 70 6.32 -5.31 8.96
C LYS A 70 6.01 -3.82 9.15
N PRO A 71 5.60 -3.38 10.34
CA PRO A 71 5.46 -1.96 10.63
C PRO A 71 6.85 -1.32 10.66
N MET A 72 7.02 -0.19 9.96
CA MET A 72 8.29 0.54 9.90
C MET A 72 8.06 2.04 9.97
N PHE A 73 9.10 2.78 10.34
CA PHE A 73 9.13 4.24 10.20
C PHE A 73 10.41 4.74 9.53
N PHE A 74 10.28 5.84 8.82
CA PHE A 74 11.33 6.46 8.00
C PHE A 74 11.37 7.96 8.28
N CYS A 75 12.48 8.63 7.92
CA CYS A 75 12.49 10.08 7.86
C CYS A 75 11.75 10.53 6.59
N HIS A 76 10.76 11.42 6.68
CA HIS A 76 10.03 11.89 5.50
C HIS A 76 10.93 12.62 4.48
N ARG A 77 12.09 13.14 4.92
CA ARG A 77 13.07 13.80 4.04
C ARG A 77 13.97 12.83 3.27
N TRP A 78 13.91 11.53 3.56
CA TRP A 78 14.70 10.54 2.82
C TRP A 78 14.21 10.41 1.38
N SER A 79 15.15 10.13 0.48
CA SER A 79 14.81 9.60 -0.83
C SER A 79 14.12 8.25 -0.69
N VAL A 80 13.27 7.91 -1.66
CA VAL A 80 12.62 6.61 -1.73
C VAL A 80 13.67 5.50 -1.82
N GLY A 81 14.78 5.72 -2.54
CA GLY A 81 15.91 4.79 -2.59
C GLY A 81 16.48 4.48 -1.21
N LYS A 82 16.75 5.51 -0.40
CA LYS A 82 17.23 5.33 0.97
C LYS A 82 16.19 4.62 1.85
N ALA A 83 14.90 4.91 1.67
CA ALA A 83 13.84 4.22 2.39
C ALA A 83 13.77 2.72 2.00
N VAL A 84 13.95 2.38 0.72
CA VAL A 84 14.04 1.00 0.22
C VAL A 84 15.26 0.29 0.79
N ASP A 85 16.43 0.93 0.81
CA ASP A 85 17.64 0.36 1.39
C ASP A 85 17.44 0.01 2.88
N PHE A 86 16.84 0.93 3.64
CA PHE A 86 16.51 0.72 5.05
C PHE A 86 15.49 -0.39 5.24
N ALA A 87 14.40 -0.39 4.47
CA ALA A 87 13.36 -1.40 4.55
C ALA A 87 13.91 -2.80 4.20
N ALA A 88 14.77 -2.88 3.19
CA ALA A 88 15.42 -4.13 2.79
C ALA A 88 16.30 -4.67 3.93
N ALA A 89 17.13 -3.83 4.53
CA ALA A 89 17.96 -4.23 5.67
C ALA A 89 17.10 -4.68 6.86
N SER A 90 16.05 -3.92 7.21
CA SER A 90 15.14 -4.23 8.32
C SER A 90 14.35 -5.54 8.11
N ALA A 91 13.99 -5.86 6.86
CA ALA A 91 13.26 -7.08 6.50
C ALA A 91 14.18 -8.24 6.06
N SER A 92 15.52 -8.07 6.13
CA SER A 92 16.49 -9.06 5.63
C SER A 92 16.27 -9.45 4.15
N LEU A 93 15.87 -8.49 3.33
CA LEU A 93 15.68 -8.66 1.89
C LEU A 93 16.95 -8.29 1.12
N LYS A 94 17.17 -8.97 -0.01
CA LYS A 94 18.33 -8.73 -0.86
C LYS A 94 18.07 -7.53 -1.79
N ASN A 95 18.74 -6.42 -1.55
CA ASN A 95 18.69 -5.27 -2.44
C ASN A 95 19.90 -5.25 -3.38
N ASP A 96 19.68 -5.70 -4.61
CA ASP A 96 20.68 -5.74 -5.68
C ASP A 96 20.45 -4.61 -6.71
N ASN A 97 19.84 -3.48 -6.33
CA ASN A 97 19.45 -2.40 -7.26
C ASN A 97 20.61 -1.80 -8.08
N ASN A 98 21.85 -2.00 -7.65
CA ASN A 98 23.06 -1.58 -8.36
C ASN A 98 23.53 -2.56 -9.46
N LYS A 99 22.96 -3.77 -9.52
CA LYS A 99 23.32 -4.79 -10.52
C LYS A 99 22.45 -4.63 -11.77
N PHE A 100 23.10 -4.73 -12.93
CA PHE A 100 22.41 -4.70 -14.23
C PHE A 100 21.59 -5.99 -14.44
N ALA A 101 20.40 -5.87 -15.04
CA ALA A 101 19.50 -6.98 -15.41
C ALA A 101 18.88 -7.81 -14.26
N ALA A 102 19.06 -7.41 -13.00
CA ALA A 102 18.29 -7.96 -11.88
C ALA A 102 16.97 -7.20 -11.71
N LYS A 103 15.91 -7.90 -11.26
CA LYS A 103 14.72 -7.21 -10.75
C LYS A 103 15.12 -6.29 -9.61
N LYS A 104 14.62 -5.07 -9.64
CA LYS A 104 14.90 -4.05 -8.63
C LYS A 104 13.86 -4.10 -7.55
N LEU A 105 14.31 -3.97 -6.31
CA LEU A 105 13.43 -3.80 -5.16
C LEU A 105 12.86 -2.37 -5.19
N ARG A 106 11.54 -2.27 -5.23
CA ARG A 106 10.80 -1.02 -5.42
C ARG A 106 9.75 -0.87 -4.34
N LEU A 107 9.52 0.38 -3.94
CA LEU A 107 8.42 0.75 -3.06
C LEU A 107 7.21 1.14 -3.91
N CYS A 108 6.07 0.52 -3.68
CA CYS A 108 4.84 0.68 -4.46
C CYS A 108 3.72 1.27 -3.60
N HIS A 109 2.96 2.18 -4.21
CA HIS A 109 1.77 2.75 -3.59
C HIS A 109 0.58 1.78 -3.68
N VAL A 110 -0.15 1.61 -2.57
CA VAL A 110 -1.19 0.58 -2.48
C VAL A 110 -2.46 0.90 -3.27
N THR A 111 -2.84 2.17 -3.44
CA THR A 111 -4.08 2.51 -4.17
C THR A 111 -3.86 2.62 -5.68
N SER A 112 -2.69 3.10 -6.10
CA SER A 112 -2.39 3.29 -7.53
C SER A 112 -1.56 2.18 -8.13
N GLY A 113 -0.98 1.28 -7.31
CA GLY A 113 0.00 0.29 -7.73
C GLY A 113 1.35 0.88 -8.16
N GLN A 114 1.48 2.21 -8.23
CA GLN A 114 2.64 2.87 -8.81
C GLN A 114 3.91 2.61 -8.01
N ALA A 115 4.98 2.19 -8.67
CA ALA A 115 6.32 2.15 -8.11
C ALA A 115 6.88 3.57 -7.98
N LEU A 116 7.26 3.95 -6.76
CA LEU A 116 7.81 5.25 -6.46
C LEU A 116 9.23 5.37 -7.05
N PRO A 117 9.55 6.45 -7.79
CA PRO A 117 10.90 6.74 -8.27
C PRO A 117 11.88 6.89 -7.09
N LEU A 118 13.05 6.26 -7.20
CA LEU A 118 14.03 6.16 -6.12
C LEU A 118 14.68 7.51 -5.76
N ASP A 119 14.69 8.44 -6.71
CA ASP A 119 15.24 9.79 -6.61
C ASP A 119 14.29 10.82 -5.99
N HIS A 120 12.99 10.48 -5.87
CA HIS A 120 12.02 11.30 -5.17
C HIS A 120 12.16 11.16 -3.65
N THR A 121 11.67 12.14 -2.88
CA THR A 121 11.59 12.05 -1.42
C THR A 121 10.23 11.53 -0.95
N LEU A 122 10.16 10.89 0.22
CA LEU A 122 8.88 10.46 0.81
C LEU A 122 7.93 11.66 1.03
N GLU A 123 8.47 12.80 1.45
CA GLU A 123 7.73 14.06 1.62
C GLU A 123 7.08 14.54 0.31
N SER A 124 7.77 14.46 -0.83
CA SER A 124 7.19 14.84 -2.13
C SER A 124 5.97 13.98 -2.48
N TRP A 125 5.96 12.71 -2.04
CA TRP A 125 4.85 11.79 -2.24
C TRP A 125 3.73 12.00 -1.24
N MET A 126 4.01 12.53 -0.05
CA MET A 126 2.99 12.96 0.91
C MET A 126 2.26 14.22 0.43
N ALA A 127 2.94 15.10 -0.30
CA ALA A 127 2.39 16.36 -0.80
C ALA A 127 1.61 16.24 -2.11
N LYS A 128 1.51 15.03 -2.70
CA LYS A 128 0.76 14.83 -3.95
C LYS A 128 -0.74 15.03 -3.76
N GLU A 129 -1.37 15.68 -4.73
CA GLU A 129 -2.84 15.85 -4.75
C GLU A 129 -3.55 14.51 -5.00
N ALA A 130 -3.05 13.74 -5.97
CA ALA A 130 -3.59 12.43 -6.30
C ALA A 130 -2.79 11.33 -5.57
N CYS A 131 -3.47 10.54 -4.75
CA CYS A 131 -2.91 9.41 -4.03
C CYS A 131 -1.67 9.75 -3.15
N PRO A 132 -1.78 10.69 -2.19
CA PRO A 132 -0.67 10.99 -1.31
C PRO A 132 -0.33 9.83 -0.38
N LEU A 133 0.95 9.73 -0.03
CA LEU A 133 1.38 8.89 1.09
C LEU A 133 0.91 9.51 2.41
N HIS A 134 0.36 8.67 3.29
CA HIS A 134 -0.09 9.08 4.60
C HIS A 134 0.64 8.30 5.69
N SER A 135 1.03 8.99 6.76
CA SER A 135 1.54 8.33 7.96
C SER A 135 0.45 7.45 8.58
N GLY A 136 0.78 6.19 8.85
CA GLY A 136 -0.18 5.13 9.21
C GLY A 136 -0.78 4.40 8.02
N GLY A 137 -0.41 4.76 6.78
CA GLY A 137 -0.82 4.07 5.58
C GLY A 137 -0.04 2.80 5.31
N ASN A 138 -0.36 2.17 4.17
CA ASN A 138 0.27 0.94 3.72
C ASN A 138 1.13 1.23 2.47
N VAL A 139 2.25 0.52 2.36
CA VAL A 139 3.11 0.51 1.17
C VAL A 139 3.55 -0.92 0.91
N ILE A 140 3.84 -1.25 -0.35
CA ILE A 140 4.30 -2.59 -0.74
C ILE A 140 5.75 -2.49 -1.20
N LEU A 141 6.58 -3.43 -0.76
CA LEU A 141 7.92 -3.62 -1.25
C LEU A 141 7.92 -4.84 -2.17
N GLU A 142 8.35 -4.70 -3.41
CA GLU A 142 8.31 -5.78 -4.41
C GLU A 142 9.49 -5.70 -5.39
N TYR A 143 9.91 -6.84 -5.91
CA TYR A 143 10.88 -6.96 -6.99
C TYR A 143 10.20 -6.78 -8.36
N LEU A 144 10.44 -5.64 -8.98
CA LEU A 144 9.92 -5.29 -10.30
C LEU A 144 11.05 -5.25 -11.33
N SER A 145 10.70 -5.58 -12.57
CA SER A 145 11.56 -5.41 -13.74
C SER A 145 11.71 -3.91 -14.08
N ASP A 146 12.74 -3.53 -14.82
CA ASP A 146 13.02 -2.11 -15.09
C ASP A 146 11.91 -1.40 -15.90
N ASP A 147 11.15 -2.16 -16.68
CA ASP A 147 9.99 -1.73 -17.45
C ASP A 147 8.68 -1.69 -16.64
N GLU A 148 8.64 -2.31 -15.47
CA GLU A 148 7.45 -2.39 -14.62
C GLU A 148 7.33 -1.16 -13.71
N GLN A 149 6.47 -0.22 -14.10
CA GLN A 149 6.19 1.00 -13.32
C GLN A 149 5.03 0.82 -12.33
N PHE A 150 4.23 -0.23 -12.46
CA PHE A 150 3.04 -0.48 -11.66
C PHE A 150 2.98 -1.94 -11.24
N LEU A 151 2.67 -2.17 -9.97
CA LEU A 151 2.30 -3.47 -9.44
C LEU A 151 0.85 -3.77 -9.83
N GLN A 152 0.62 -4.83 -10.59
CA GLN A 152 -0.71 -5.14 -11.15
C GLN A 152 -1.67 -5.75 -10.12
N ASP A 153 -1.15 -6.56 -9.19
CA ASP A 153 -1.95 -7.37 -8.27
C ASP A 153 -1.73 -6.92 -6.81
N VAL A 154 -2.15 -5.68 -6.52
CA VAL A 154 -2.01 -5.08 -5.19
C VAL A 154 -2.92 -5.77 -4.16
N ASP A 155 -4.13 -6.15 -4.55
CA ASP A 155 -5.13 -6.71 -3.64
C ASP A 155 -4.67 -8.03 -2.99
N SER A 156 -3.90 -8.85 -3.72
CA SER A 156 -3.34 -10.10 -3.21
C SER A 156 -2.42 -9.94 -1.98
N TYR A 157 -1.95 -8.73 -1.68
CA TYR A 157 -1.13 -8.47 -0.50
C TYR A 157 -1.96 -8.33 0.79
N PHE A 158 -3.28 -8.15 0.67
CA PHE A 158 -4.20 -7.96 1.79
C PHE A 158 -5.02 -9.22 2.13
N GLU A 159 -4.83 -10.30 1.39
CA GLU A 159 -5.40 -11.65 1.63
C GLU A 159 -4.54 -12.48 2.60
#